data_AF-H8I9V7-F1
#
_entry.id   AF-H8I9V7-F1
#
_cell.length_a   1.000
_cell.length_b   1.000
_cell.length_c   1.000
_cell.angle_alpha   90.00
_cell.angle_beta   90.00
_cell.angle_gamma   90.00
#
_symmetry.space_group_name_H-M   'P 1'
#
loop_
_entity.id
_entity.type
_entity.pdbx_description
1 polymer ?
#
loop_
_entity_poly.entity_id
_entity_poly.type
_entity_poly.pdbx_seq_one_letter_code
_entity_poly.pdbx_strand_id
1 'polypeptide(L)'
;MDDKVAVIGCGLAGCGVATILKESFSNMPSAPAFLVAVDDDEEALGAAGADIKAKPGEALDLSGFSIVFFVLNPSEEDALSWGRGLSSKASEKKAFTFGFLIKPSGGWPVEDRQAYGSFDAAALIDEGWVLQQRKGKDAEYAMRIALNFIAHTITFMSAALQDGKLGRDALWNATHGRVARFAATSTSQPETLYGMSMSSIDRSTVRSAMLFMPEDTDNVMARRIFLYVAKGLPRSVEMVAMRIKYVEPFRIVALLAS
;
A
#
# COMPACT_ATOMS: atom_id res chain seq x y z
N MET A 1 -12.24 17.58 -10.75
CA MET A 1 -12.42 17.56 -9.29
C MET A 1 -11.13 16.98 -8.76
N ASP A 2 -10.44 17.68 -7.87
CA ASP A 2 -9.18 17.18 -7.34
C ASP A 2 -9.49 16.04 -6.38
N ASP A 3 -8.96 14.84 -6.65
CA ASP A 3 -9.17 13.66 -5.84
C ASP A 3 -8.51 13.87 -4.47
N LYS A 4 -9.31 14.06 -3.42
CA LYS A 4 -8.81 14.10 -2.03
C LYS A 4 -8.58 12.68 -1.53
N VAL A 5 -7.40 12.45 -0.96
CA VAL A 5 -6.95 11.13 -0.49
C VAL A 5 -6.75 11.15 1.03
N ALA A 6 -7.23 10.10 1.70
CA ALA A 6 -6.89 9.81 3.09
C ALA A 6 -6.14 8.47 3.21
N VAL A 7 -5.31 8.34 4.23
CA VAL A 7 -4.67 7.10 4.65
C VAL A 7 -5.02 6.84 6.10
N ILE A 8 -5.61 5.69 6.37
CA ILE A 8 -6.00 5.25 7.71
C ILE A 8 -5.14 4.03 8.07
N GLY A 9 -4.22 4.22 9.01
CA GLY A 9 -3.47 3.14 9.64
C GLY A 9 -4.26 2.57 10.82
N CYS A 10 -4.56 1.28 10.81
CA CYS A 10 -5.21 0.58 11.92
C CYS A 10 -4.24 -0.41 12.56
N GLY A 11 -4.14 -0.36 13.89
CA GLY A 11 -3.19 -1.16 14.68
C GLY A 11 -1.75 -0.67 14.55
N LEU A 12 -0.85 -1.35 15.26
CA LEU A 12 0.57 -0.98 15.38
C LEU A 12 1.24 -0.83 14.01
N ALA A 13 1.02 -1.78 13.10
CA ALA A 13 1.60 -1.72 11.75
C ALA A 13 1.05 -0.52 10.96
N GLY A 14 -0.26 -0.25 11.07
CA GLY A 14 -0.89 0.89 10.43
C GLY A 14 -0.36 2.23 10.96
N CYS A 15 -0.24 2.36 12.27
CA CYS A 15 0.37 3.51 12.96
C CYS A 15 1.82 3.72 12.50
N GLY A 16 2.61 2.65 12.39
CA GLY A 16 3.98 2.69 11.88
C GLY A 16 4.05 3.24 10.45
N VAL A 17 3.17 2.82 9.55
CA VAL A 17 3.11 3.37 8.19
C VAL A 17 2.69 4.84 8.20
N ALA A 18 1.71 5.24 9.02
CA ALA A 18 1.32 6.65 9.13
C ALA A 18 2.52 7.54 9.53
N THR A 19 3.36 7.09 10.46
CA THR A 19 4.60 7.78 10.84
C THR A 19 5.56 7.93 9.67
N ILE A 20 5.87 6.83 8.95
CA ILE A 20 6.78 6.87 7.78
C ILE A 20 6.23 7.81 6.69
N LEU A 21 4.90 7.81 6.48
CA LEU A 21 4.25 8.70 5.52
C LEU A 21 4.37 10.16 5.94
N LYS A 22 4.22 10.50 7.21
CA LYS A 22 4.36 11.88 7.69
C LYS A 22 5.76 12.43 7.49
N GLU A 23 6.78 11.61 7.78
CA GLU A 23 8.17 11.95 7.47
C GLU A 23 8.35 12.15 5.96
N SER A 24 7.80 11.25 5.14
CA SER A 24 7.88 11.36 3.67
C SER A 24 7.19 12.63 3.14
N PHE A 25 6.02 12.96 3.68
CA PHE A 25 5.21 14.11 3.24
C PHE A 25 5.79 15.44 3.73
N SER A 26 6.56 15.45 4.82
CA SER A 26 7.20 16.66 5.34
C SER A 26 8.18 17.30 4.36
N ASN A 27 8.70 16.51 3.40
CA ASN A 27 9.61 16.97 2.36
C ASN A 27 8.89 17.41 1.08
N MET A 28 7.56 17.39 1.04
CA MET A 28 6.76 17.75 -0.13
C MET A 28 6.14 19.15 0.01
N PRO A 29 5.96 19.91 -1.09
CA PRO A 29 5.32 21.23 -1.03
C PRO A 29 3.88 21.20 -0.50
N SER A 30 3.18 20.09 -0.72
CA SER A 30 1.86 19.81 -0.17
C SER A 30 1.77 18.33 0.17
N ALA A 31 1.16 18.01 1.32
CA ALA A 31 0.90 16.62 1.69
C ALA A 31 -0.08 15.99 0.68
N PRO A 32 0.27 14.85 0.06
CA PRO A 32 -0.55 14.22 -0.98
C PRO A 32 -1.73 13.43 -0.41
N ALA A 33 -1.74 13.15 0.90
CA ALA A 33 -2.86 12.53 1.58
C ALA A 33 -2.98 13.03 3.03
N PHE A 34 -4.20 12.96 3.57
CA PHE A 34 -4.49 13.18 4.97
C PHE A 34 -4.26 11.89 5.78
N LEU A 35 -3.57 11.98 6.92
CA LEU A 35 -3.14 10.81 7.69
C LEU A 35 -3.97 10.62 8.96
N VAL A 36 -4.50 9.42 9.16
CA VAL A 36 -5.22 9.01 10.37
C VAL A 36 -4.56 7.76 10.95
N ALA A 37 -4.35 7.74 12.27
CA ALA A 37 -3.92 6.57 13.03
C ALA A 37 -5.04 6.13 13.98
N VAL A 38 -5.32 4.82 14.00
CA VAL A 38 -6.34 4.20 14.84
C VAL A 38 -5.75 3.02 15.57
N ASP A 39 -5.72 3.11 16.89
CA ASP A 39 -5.21 2.08 17.79
C ASP A 39 -5.89 2.23 19.15
N ASP A 40 -6.05 1.15 19.90
CA ASP A 40 -6.51 1.22 21.29
C ASP A 40 -5.34 1.41 22.28
N ASP A 41 -4.11 1.13 21.84
CA ASP A 41 -2.90 1.39 22.59
C ASP A 41 -2.49 2.88 22.54
N GLU A 42 -2.46 3.52 23.71
CA GLU A 42 -2.15 4.95 23.83
C GLU A 42 -0.69 5.27 23.50
N GLU A 43 0.24 4.34 23.71
CA GLU A 43 1.65 4.55 23.41
C GLU A 43 1.88 4.53 21.89
N ALA A 44 1.30 3.56 21.18
CA ALA A 44 1.32 3.45 19.73
C ALA A 44 0.65 4.66 19.07
N LEU A 45 -0.54 5.07 19.52
CA LEU A 45 -1.18 6.31 19.07
C LEU A 45 -0.32 7.54 19.36
N GLY A 46 0.25 7.63 20.57
CA GLY A 46 1.13 8.72 21.00
C GLY A 46 2.34 8.88 20.08
N ALA A 47 2.96 7.77 19.68
CA ALA A 47 4.10 7.72 18.77
C ALA A 47 3.74 7.90 17.28
N ALA A 48 2.49 7.64 16.89
CA ALA A 48 2.07 7.74 15.49
C ALA A 48 2.20 9.17 14.93
N GLY A 49 2.80 9.31 13.75
CA GLY A 49 2.89 10.58 13.02
C GLY A 49 1.64 10.88 12.20
N ALA A 50 0.44 10.89 12.78
CA ALA A 50 -0.80 11.13 12.02
C ALA A 50 -1.37 12.55 12.25
N ASP A 51 -2.17 13.04 11.29
CA ASP A 51 -2.90 14.32 11.42
C ASP A 51 -4.07 14.18 12.41
N ILE A 52 -4.71 13.00 12.43
CA ILE A 52 -5.68 12.61 13.45
C ILE A 52 -5.25 11.29 14.08
N LYS A 53 -5.34 11.23 15.41
CA LYS A 53 -5.16 10.04 16.22
C LYS A 53 -6.50 9.74 16.88
N ALA A 54 -7.01 8.54 16.69
CA ALA A 54 -8.33 8.19 17.18
C ALA A 54 -8.33 6.81 17.82
N LYS A 55 -9.11 6.63 18.88
CA LYS A 55 -9.40 5.30 19.42
C LYS A 55 -10.50 4.62 18.59
N PRO A 56 -10.60 3.28 18.64
CA PRO A 56 -11.68 2.56 18.01
C PRO A 56 -13.06 3.09 18.43
N GLY A 57 -13.94 3.29 17.45
CA GLY A 57 -15.31 3.77 17.68
C GLY A 57 -15.46 5.30 17.73
N GLU A 58 -14.37 6.07 17.80
CA GLU A 58 -14.44 7.53 17.71
C GLU A 58 -14.95 7.98 16.34
N ALA A 59 -15.63 9.13 16.33
CA ALA A 59 -16.22 9.68 15.11
C ALA A 59 -15.14 10.28 14.22
N LEU A 60 -14.90 9.65 13.07
CA LEU A 60 -14.04 10.16 12.01
C LEU A 60 -14.90 10.69 10.86
N ASP A 61 -14.72 11.97 10.51
CA ASP A 61 -15.35 12.55 9.34
C ASP A 61 -14.56 12.17 8.08
N LEU A 62 -15.10 11.20 7.35
CA LEU A 62 -14.56 10.77 6.06
C LEU A 62 -15.24 11.47 4.88
N SER A 63 -16.06 12.49 5.14
CA SER A 63 -16.71 13.26 4.09
C SER A 63 -15.68 14.09 3.31
N GLY A 64 -15.80 14.05 1.98
CA GLY A 64 -14.93 14.81 1.09
C GLY A 64 -13.68 14.06 0.60
N PHE A 65 -13.39 12.85 1.09
CA PHE A 65 -12.38 11.99 0.49
C PHE A 65 -12.97 11.19 -0.68
N SER A 66 -12.25 11.17 -1.79
CA SER A 66 -12.60 10.38 -2.98
C SER A 66 -12.03 8.97 -2.93
N ILE A 67 -10.90 8.81 -2.22
CA ILE A 67 -10.15 7.57 -2.06
C ILE A 67 -9.65 7.50 -0.61
N VAL A 68 -9.79 6.34 0.02
CA VAL A 68 -9.27 6.06 1.36
C VAL A 68 -8.41 4.79 1.31
N PHE A 69 -7.13 4.95 1.57
CA PHE A 69 -6.20 3.84 1.75
C PHE A 69 -6.24 3.35 3.20
N PHE A 70 -6.45 2.06 3.41
CA PHE A 70 -6.35 1.43 4.71
C PHE A 70 -5.04 0.68 4.82
N VAL A 71 -4.35 0.75 5.95
CA VAL A 71 -3.14 -0.01 6.21
C VAL A 71 -3.29 -0.76 7.51
N LEU A 72 -3.15 -2.07 7.48
CA LEU A 72 -3.31 -2.90 8.67
C LEU A 72 -2.60 -4.24 8.52
N ASN A 73 -2.29 -4.84 9.66
CA ASN A 73 -1.98 -6.24 9.76
C ASN A 73 -3.20 -6.99 10.32
N PRO A 74 -3.88 -7.84 9.52
CA PRO A 74 -5.04 -8.59 10.00
C PRO A 74 -4.79 -9.59 11.14
N SER A 75 -3.53 -9.85 11.51
CA SER A 75 -3.21 -10.65 12.70
C SER A 75 -3.19 -9.83 14.00
N GLU A 76 -3.15 -8.50 13.91
CA GLU A 76 -3.29 -7.63 15.07
C GLU A 76 -4.75 -7.69 15.53
N GLU A 77 -4.93 -7.85 16.84
CA GLU A 77 -6.26 -7.95 17.44
C GLU A 77 -7.07 -6.70 17.06
N ASP A 78 -8.30 -6.93 16.61
CA ASP A 78 -9.27 -5.91 16.21
C ASP A 78 -8.91 -4.92 15.08
N ALA A 79 -7.66 -4.83 14.63
CA ALA A 79 -7.24 -3.95 13.53
C ALA A 79 -8.07 -4.17 12.26
N LEU A 80 -8.37 -5.44 11.92
CA LEU A 80 -9.26 -5.79 10.81
C LEU A 80 -10.71 -5.35 11.05
N SER A 81 -11.20 -5.47 12.29
CA SER A 81 -12.56 -5.05 12.67
C SER A 81 -12.72 -3.55 12.51
N TRP A 82 -11.75 -2.76 13.00
CA TRP A 82 -11.74 -1.31 12.88
C TRP A 82 -11.62 -0.88 11.42
N GLY A 83 -10.69 -1.48 10.67
CA GLY A 83 -10.51 -1.22 9.24
C GLY A 83 -11.79 -1.48 8.44
N ARG A 84 -12.51 -2.58 8.72
CA ARG A 84 -13.83 -2.88 8.14
C ARG A 84 -14.88 -1.83 8.45
N GLY A 85 -15.01 -1.46 9.73
CA GLY A 85 -15.99 -0.47 10.16
C GLY A 85 -15.77 0.89 9.50
N LEU A 86 -14.52 1.33 9.41
CA LEU A 86 -14.13 2.58 8.76
C LEU A 86 -14.25 2.52 7.24
N SER A 87 -13.91 1.37 6.63
CA SER A 87 -14.13 1.10 5.20
C SER A 87 -15.60 1.24 4.83
N SER A 88 -16.50 0.60 5.59
CA SER A 88 -17.96 0.73 5.39
C SER A 88 -18.42 2.19 5.45
N LYS A 89 -17.95 2.95 6.46
CA LYS A 89 -18.26 4.39 6.58
C LYS A 89 -17.73 5.20 5.39
N ALA A 90 -16.53 4.91 4.91
CA ALA A 90 -15.95 5.57 3.73
C ALA A 90 -16.77 5.28 2.46
N SER A 91 -17.17 4.02 2.25
CA SER A 91 -18.01 3.60 1.12
C SER A 91 -19.39 4.24 1.16
N GLU A 92 -20.00 4.42 2.34
CA GLU A 92 -21.27 5.18 2.51
C GLU A 92 -21.13 6.64 2.02
N LYS A 93 -19.92 7.20 2.11
CA LYS A 93 -19.59 8.54 1.58
C LYS A 93 -19.15 8.50 0.11
N LYS A 94 -19.26 7.36 -0.56
CA LYS A 94 -18.85 7.09 -1.95
C LYS A 94 -17.34 7.22 -2.20
N ALA A 95 -16.54 7.12 -1.15
CA ALA A 95 -15.09 7.00 -1.30
C ALA A 95 -14.73 5.59 -1.77
N PHE A 96 -13.75 5.50 -2.67
CA PHE A 96 -13.15 4.21 -3.04
C PHE A 96 -12.22 3.75 -1.92
N THR A 97 -12.42 2.52 -1.42
CA THR A 97 -11.65 1.95 -0.32
C THR A 97 -10.60 0.96 -0.81
N PHE A 98 -9.35 1.17 -0.43
CA PHE A 98 -8.26 0.30 -0.87
C PHE A 98 -7.41 -0.14 0.34
N GLY A 99 -7.40 -1.44 0.65
CA GLY A 99 -6.66 -1.98 1.78
C GLY A 99 -5.25 -2.46 1.42
N PHE A 100 -4.22 -1.99 2.13
CA PHE A 100 -2.89 -2.57 2.18
C PHE A 100 -2.79 -3.49 3.40
N LEU A 101 -2.82 -4.79 3.13
CA LEU A 101 -2.88 -5.83 4.15
C LEU A 101 -1.52 -6.50 4.30
N ILE A 102 -0.97 -6.47 5.51
CA ILE A 102 0.30 -7.12 5.83
C ILE A 102 0.01 -8.54 6.29
N LYS A 103 0.59 -9.53 5.61
CA LYS A 103 0.51 -10.94 6.00
C LYS A 103 1.80 -11.33 6.73
N PRO A 104 1.75 -11.59 8.04
CA PRO A 104 2.94 -11.87 8.82
C PRO A 104 3.48 -13.28 8.55
N SER A 105 4.72 -13.52 8.97
CA SER A 105 5.36 -14.83 8.99
C SER A 105 4.54 -15.78 9.88
N GLY A 106 3.95 -16.81 9.28
CA GLY A 106 2.99 -17.72 9.94
C GLY A 106 1.55 -17.57 9.44
N GLY A 107 1.26 -16.53 8.65
CA GLY A 107 -0.08 -16.21 8.17
C GLY A 107 -0.92 -15.47 9.22
N TRP A 108 -2.15 -15.10 8.86
CA TRP A 108 -3.11 -14.50 9.78
C TRP A 108 -4.19 -15.53 10.15
N PRO A 109 -4.92 -15.32 11.25
CA PRO A 109 -5.90 -16.30 11.75
C PRO A 109 -7.19 -16.37 10.91
N VAL A 110 -7.40 -15.44 9.97
CA VAL A 110 -8.62 -15.33 9.16
C VAL A 110 -8.47 -15.96 7.78
N GLU A 111 -9.57 -16.34 7.14
CA GLU A 111 -9.50 -16.72 5.73
C GLU A 111 -9.08 -15.50 4.88
N ASP A 112 -8.21 -15.72 3.89
CA ASP A 112 -7.74 -14.68 2.97
C ASP A 112 -8.91 -13.85 2.40
N ARG A 113 -10.03 -14.51 2.03
CA ARG A 113 -11.26 -13.86 1.53
C ARG A 113 -11.89 -12.89 2.51
N GLN A 114 -11.85 -13.20 3.80
CA GLN A 114 -12.38 -12.33 4.83
C GLN A 114 -11.49 -11.10 5.01
N ALA A 115 -10.16 -11.26 4.92
CA ALA A 115 -9.22 -10.15 5.05
C ALA A 115 -9.42 -9.10 3.94
N TYR A 116 -9.31 -9.51 2.66
CA TYR A 116 -9.41 -8.55 1.55
C TYR A 116 -10.83 -8.20 1.11
N GLY A 117 -11.85 -9.01 1.40
CA GLY A 117 -13.24 -8.71 1.04
C GLY A 117 -13.86 -7.53 1.80
N SER A 118 -13.09 -6.91 2.69
CA SER A 118 -13.48 -5.79 3.55
C SER A 118 -13.36 -4.42 2.86
N PHE A 119 -12.76 -4.39 1.68
CA PHE A 119 -12.41 -3.17 0.93
C PHE A 119 -12.83 -3.36 -0.53
N ASP A 120 -13.06 -2.26 -1.24
CA ASP A 120 -13.37 -2.29 -2.67
C ASP A 120 -12.22 -2.92 -3.47
N ALA A 121 -10.98 -2.70 -3.03
CA ALA A 121 -9.77 -3.33 -3.54
C ALA A 121 -8.77 -3.61 -2.42
N ALA A 122 -7.85 -4.55 -2.63
CA ALA A 122 -6.79 -4.80 -1.67
C ALA A 122 -5.43 -5.12 -2.31
N ALA A 123 -4.38 -4.80 -1.59
CA ALA A 123 -2.99 -5.16 -1.80
C ALA A 123 -2.56 -6.10 -0.69
N LEU A 124 -1.88 -7.19 -1.03
CA LEU A 124 -1.24 -8.04 -0.04
C LEU A 124 0.26 -7.81 -0.02
N ILE A 125 0.78 -7.54 1.17
CA ILE A 125 2.20 -7.44 1.46
C ILE A 125 2.58 -8.57 2.42
N ASP A 126 3.18 -9.62 1.87
CA ASP A 126 3.58 -10.84 2.55
C ASP A 126 4.94 -10.66 3.22
N GLU A 127 4.94 -10.22 4.48
CA GLU A 127 6.13 -10.10 5.31
C GLU A 127 6.80 -11.45 5.50
N GLY A 128 6.03 -12.54 5.63
CA GLY A 128 6.57 -13.89 5.69
C GLY A 128 7.41 -14.26 4.46
N TRP A 129 6.97 -13.87 3.27
CA TRP A 129 7.75 -14.01 2.05
C TRP A 129 9.00 -13.12 2.05
N VAL A 130 8.91 -11.88 2.53
CA VAL A 130 10.09 -11.00 2.68
C VAL A 130 11.12 -11.67 3.58
N LEU A 131 10.69 -12.20 4.73
CA LEU A 131 11.54 -12.92 5.67
C LEU A 131 12.20 -14.15 5.02
N GLN A 132 11.45 -14.92 4.22
CA GLN A 132 11.99 -16.06 3.46
C GLN A 132 13.06 -15.63 2.46
N GLN A 133 12.82 -14.56 1.69
CA GLN A 133 13.82 -14.02 0.76
C GLN A 133 15.10 -13.56 1.47
N ARG A 134 14.95 -13.15 2.72
CA ARG A 134 16.06 -12.80 3.62
C ARG A 134 16.66 -13.98 4.37
N LYS A 135 16.27 -15.22 4.03
CA LYS A 135 16.74 -16.47 4.64
C LYS A 135 16.46 -16.54 6.15
N GLY A 136 15.36 -15.93 6.62
CA GLY A 136 14.89 -16.03 8.00
C GLY A 136 15.74 -15.29 9.04
N LYS A 137 16.64 -14.39 8.63
CA LYS A 137 17.65 -13.83 9.52
C LYS A 137 17.15 -12.74 10.48
N ASP A 138 16.12 -12.00 10.11
CA ASP A 138 15.69 -10.79 10.82
C ASP A 138 14.23 -10.44 10.49
N ALA A 139 13.32 -10.78 11.41
CA ALA A 139 11.87 -10.58 11.26
C ALA A 139 11.47 -9.11 11.45
N GLU A 140 12.10 -8.41 12.39
CA GLU A 140 11.84 -6.98 12.62
C GLU A 140 12.19 -6.18 11.35
N TYR A 141 13.34 -6.49 10.76
CA TYR A 141 13.75 -5.84 9.54
C TYR A 141 12.90 -6.26 8.32
N ALA A 142 12.40 -7.50 8.27
CA ALA A 142 11.41 -7.92 7.26
C ALA A 142 10.12 -7.09 7.34
N MET A 143 9.61 -6.87 8.56
CA MET A 143 8.45 -5.99 8.78
C MET A 143 8.77 -4.55 8.39
N ARG A 144 9.92 -4.00 8.80
CA ARG A 144 10.34 -2.64 8.41
C ARG A 144 10.36 -2.47 6.89
N ILE A 145 10.79 -3.48 6.15
CA ILE A 145 10.77 -3.46 4.68
C ILE A 145 9.32 -3.42 4.16
N ALA A 146 8.41 -4.22 4.70
CA ALA A 146 7.01 -4.21 4.34
C ALA A 146 6.36 -2.84 4.59
N LEU A 147 6.58 -2.24 5.77
CA LEU A 147 6.05 -0.92 6.12
C LEU A 147 6.57 0.17 5.19
N ASN A 148 7.89 0.20 4.93
CA ASN A 148 8.48 1.17 3.99
C ASN A 148 7.94 1.00 2.57
N PHE A 149 7.77 -0.25 2.11
CA PHE A 149 7.22 -0.52 0.79
C PHE A 149 5.78 0.03 0.65
N ILE A 150 4.94 -0.21 1.66
CA ILE A 150 3.57 0.34 1.70
C ILE A 150 3.61 1.87 1.69
N ALA A 151 4.42 2.48 2.57
CA ALA A 151 4.52 3.93 2.66
C ALA A 151 4.98 4.57 1.34
N HIS A 152 5.99 4.01 0.68
CA HIS A 152 6.43 4.47 -0.64
C HIS A 152 5.35 4.32 -1.71
N THR A 153 4.64 3.19 -1.69
CA THR A 153 3.53 2.93 -2.61
C THR A 153 2.43 3.96 -2.46
N ILE A 154 1.97 4.18 -1.23
CA ILE A 154 0.92 5.14 -0.90
C ILE A 154 1.38 6.56 -1.23
N THR A 155 2.61 6.93 -0.87
CA THR A 155 3.18 8.26 -1.20
C THR A 155 3.09 8.53 -2.69
N PHE A 156 3.49 7.57 -3.50
CA PHE A 156 3.42 7.72 -4.95
C PHE A 156 1.99 7.77 -5.46
N MET A 157 1.14 6.83 -5.04
CA MET A 157 -0.25 6.75 -5.52
C MET A 157 -1.01 8.03 -5.17
N SER A 158 -0.90 8.49 -3.92
CA SER A 158 -1.50 9.74 -3.45
C SER A 158 -1.00 10.95 -4.24
N ALA A 159 0.32 11.04 -4.50
CA ALA A 159 0.87 12.13 -5.30
C ALA A 159 0.42 12.06 -6.78
N ALA A 160 0.31 10.86 -7.36
CA ALA A 160 -0.17 10.67 -8.72
C ALA A 160 -1.67 11.04 -8.87
N LEU A 161 -2.47 10.73 -7.86
CA LEU A 161 -3.88 11.13 -7.77
C LEU A 161 -4.00 12.65 -7.63
N GLN A 162 -3.23 13.27 -6.72
CA GLN A 162 -3.20 14.72 -6.53
C GLN A 162 -2.75 15.47 -7.78
N ASP A 163 -1.75 14.95 -8.50
CA ASP A 163 -1.26 15.52 -9.77
C ASP A 163 -2.19 15.24 -10.97
N GLY A 164 -3.27 14.47 -10.78
CA GLY A 164 -4.17 14.03 -11.87
C GLY A 164 -3.54 13.05 -12.88
N LYS A 165 -2.37 12.49 -12.56
CA LYS A 165 -1.66 11.49 -13.40
C LYS A 165 -2.26 10.09 -13.27
N LEU A 166 -2.91 9.82 -12.15
CA LEU A 166 -3.76 8.66 -11.91
C LEU A 166 -5.17 9.19 -11.63
N GLY A 167 -6.18 8.71 -12.35
CA GLY A 167 -7.56 9.03 -12.03
C GLY A 167 -8.17 7.97 -11.11
N ARG A 168 -9.06 8.38 -10.19
CA ARG A 168 -9.84 7.46 -9.35
C ARG A 168 -10.48 6.31 -10.13
N ASP A 169 -11.14 6.61 -11.24
CA ASP A 169 -11.86 5.59 -12.03
C ASP A 169 -10.91 4.59 -12.71
N ALA A 170 -9.72 5.04 -13.12
CA ALA A 170 -8.69 4.15 -13.64
C ALA A 170 -8.17 3.20 -12.55
N LEU A 171 -7.95 3.73 -11.35
CA LEU A 171 -7.57 2.92 -10.19
C LEU A 171 -8.67 1.92 -9.81
N TRP A 172 -9.93 2.38 -9.76
CA TRP A 172 -11.10 1.54 -9.52
C TRP A 172 -11.21 0.41 -10.54
N ASN A 173 -11.24 0.72 -11.84
CA ASN A 173 -11.38 -0.29 -12.89
C ASN A 173 -10.26 -1.34 -12.84
N ALA A 174 -9.04 -0.91 -12.49
CA ALA A 174 -7.91 -1.80 -12.40
C ALA A 174 -7.96 -2.75 -11.19
N THR A 175 -8.55 -2.33 -10.08
CA THR A 175 -8.34 -2.97 -8.77
C THR A 175 -9.62 -3.37 -8.04
N HIS A 176 -10.79 -2.87 -8.43
CA HIS A 176 -12.05 -3.17 -7.77
C HIS A 176 -12.41 -4.65 -7.85
N GLY A 177 -12.79 -5.23 -6.71
CA GLY A 177 -13.08 -6.66 -6.55
C GLY A 177 -11.85 -7.56 -6.76
N ARG A 178 -10.64 -6.99 -6.81
CA ARG A 178 -9.39 -7.69 -7.14
C ARG A 178 -8.36 -7.53 -6.02
N VAL A 179 -7.45 -8.49 -5.94
CA VAL A 179 -6.25 -8.39 -5.12
C VAL A 179 -5.06 -8.03 -6.01
N ALA A 180 -4.45 -6.88 -5.74
CA ALA A 180 -3.30 -6.37 -6.47
C ALA A 180 -2.01 -7.05 -5.98
N ARG A 181 -1.12 -7.36 -6.93
CA ARG A 181 0.26 -7.77 -6.67
C ARG A 181 1.21 -6.58 -6.70
N PHE A 182 2.24 -6.67 -5.89
CA PHE A 182 3.29 -5.68 -5.83
C PHE A 182 4.65 -6.31 -6.07
N ALA A 183 5.45 -5.63 -6.90
CA ALA A 183 6.87 -5.87 -6.95
C ALA A 183 7.65 -4.55 -7.00
N ALA A 184 8.68 -4.45 -6.17
CA ALA A 184 9.61 -3.33 -6.15
C ALA A 184 10.99 -3.77 -6.61
N THR A 185 11.65 -2.86 -7.33
CA THR A 185 13.10 -2.91 -7.57
C THR A 185 13.68 -1.57 -7.16
N SER A 186 14.62 -1.57 -6.19
CA SER A 186 15.41 -0.40 -5.82
C SER A 186 16.89 -0.73 -5.85
N THR A 187 17.70 0.14 -6.45
CA THR A 187 19.17 0.00 -6.47
C THR A 187 19.92 1.29 -6.14
N SER A 188 19.26 2.35 -5.68
CA SER A 188 19.93 3.60 -5.30
C SER A 188 20.63 3.55 -3.94
N GLN A 189 20.54 2.43 -3.21
CA GLN A 189 21.25 2.20 -1.95
C GLN A 189 21.96 0.83 -2.00
N PRO A 190 23.31 0.80 -2.08
CA PRO A 190 24.08 -0.44 -2.19
C PRO A 190 23.91 -1.41 -1.00
N GLU A 191 23.51 -0.90 0.17
CA GLU A 191 23.35 -1.71 1.40
C GLU A 191 21.92 -2.24 1.61
N THR A 192 20.97 -1.83 0.76
CA THR A 192 19.53 -2.13 0.85
C THR A 192 18.97 -2.54 -0.52
N LEU A 193 19.59 -3.56 -1.13
CA LEU A 193 19.12 -4.12 -2.41
C LEU A 193 17.82 -4.92 -2.21
N TYR A 194 16.70 -4.41 -2.73
CA TYR A 194 15.44 -5.12 -2.78
C TYR A 194 14.95 -5.26 -4.21
N GLY A 195 15.18 -6.43 -4.79
CA GLY A 195 14.33 -6.98 -5.84
C GLY A 195 13.28 -7.85 -5.17
N MET A 196 12.12 -7.28 -4.81
CA MET A 196 11.09 -7.98 -4.05
C MET A 196 9.80 -8.07 -4.85
N SER A 197 9.32 -9.30 -5.07
CA SER A 197 7.89 -9.56 -5.10
C SER A 197 7.42 -9.54 -3.65
N MET A 198 6.37 -8.81 -3.30
CA MET A 198 5.89 -8.71 -1.91
C MET A 198 4.75 -9.69 -1.62
N SER A 199 4.63 -10.77 -2.39
CA SER A 199 3.47 -11.66 -2.26
C SER A 199 3.66 -13.04 -2.89
N SER A 200 3.32 -14.07 -2.13
CA SER A 200 3.17 -15.45 -2.58
C SER A 200 1.83 -15.73 -3.28
N ILE A 201 0.91 -14.75 -3.41
CA ILE A 201 -0.46 -14.96 -3.95
C ILE A 201 -0.45 -15.81 -5.22
N ASP A 202 -1.33 -16.81 -5.27
CA ASP A 202 -1.51 -17.64 -6.45
C ASP A 202 -1.86 -16.79 -7.70
N ARG A 203 -1.26 -17.11 -8.84
CA ARG A 203 -1.39 -16.37 -10.10
C ARG A 203 -2.85 -16.23 -10.54
N SER A 204 -3.71 -17.17 -10.19
CA SER A 204 -5.14 -17.14 -10.55
C SER A 204 -5.93 -16.01 -9.86
N THR A 205 -5.47 -15.57 -8.69
CA THR A 205 -6.11 -14.55 -7.85
C THR A 205 -5.64 -13.13 -8.19
N VAL A 206 -4.52 -13.02 -8.90
CA VAL A 206 -3.88 -11.74 -9.24
C VAL A 206 -4.40 -11.25 -10.58
N ARG A 207 -5.06 -10.10 -10.56
CA ARG A 207 -5.61 -9.48 -11.76
C ARG A 207 -4.87 -8.19 -12.15
N SER A 208 -4.19 -7.52 -11.22
CA SER A 208 -3.45 -6.26 -11.44
C SER A 208 -2.08 -6.27 -10.76
N ALA A 209 -1.12 -5.49 -11.26
CA ALA A 209 0.20 -5.33 -10.63
C ALA A 209 0.71 -3.88 -10.62
N MET A 210 1.39 -3.49 -9.55
CA MET A 210 2.13 -2.23 -9.48
C MET A 210 3.63 -2.52 -9.39
N LEU A 211 4.42 -1.92 -10.29
CA LEU A 211 5.87 -2.14 -10.38
C LEU A 211 6.63 -0.85 -10.09
N PHE A 212 7.62 -0.93 -9.20
CA PHE A 212 8.54 0.18 -8.92
C PHE A 212 9.87 -0.10 -9.62
N MET A 213 10.30 0.81 -10.50
CA MET A 213 11.58 0.74 -11.20
C MET A 213 12.45 1.95 -10.82
N PRO A 214 13.77 1.78 -10.67
CA PRO A 214 14.66 2.92 -10.51
C PRO A 214 14.70 3.75 -11.79
N GLU A 215 15.03 5.04 -11.66
CA GLU A 215 15.24 5.94 -12.81
C GLU A 215 16.39 5.48 -13.72
N ASP A 216 17.40 4.82 -13.17
CA ASP A 216 18.50 4.23 -13.92
C ASP A 216 18.06 2.94 -14.63
N THR A 217 17.47 3.13 -15.81
CA THR A 217 16.84 2.06 -16.58
C THR A 217 17.84 1.05 -17.16
N ASP A 218 19.15 1.27 -17.09
CA ASP A 218 20.17 0.36 -17.65
C ASP A 218 20.47 -0.87 -16.79
N ASN A 219 19.81 -0.98 -15.65
CA ASN A 219 19.95 -2.11 -14.76
C ASN A 219 19.23 -3.38 -15.27
N VAL A 220 20.02 -4.37 -15.70
CA VAL A 220 19.55 -5.67 -16.22
C VAL A 220 18.68 -6.44 -15.22
N MET A 221 18.94 -6.35 -13.90
CA MET A 221 18.17 -7.07 -12.89
C MET A 221 16.79 -6.45 -12.67
N ALA A 222 16.70 -5.12 -12.64
CA ALA A 222 15.42 -4.42 -12.60
C ALA A 222 14.56 -4.78 -13.82
N ARG A 223 15.16 -4.77 -15.03
CA ARG A 223 14.52 -5.23 -16.27
C ARG A 223 14.05 -6.69 -16.20
N ARG A 224 14.83 -7.59 -15.60
CA ARG A 224 14.46 -9.01 -15.46
C ARG A 224 13.28 -9.23 -14.52
N ILE A 225 13.24 -8.53 -13.39
CA ILE A 225 12.11 -8.60 -12.44
C ILE A 225 10.86 -8.02 -13.10
N PHE A 226 11.00 -6.87 -13.78
CA PHE A 226 9.93 -6.29 -14.59
C PHE A 226 9.37 -7.31 -15.60
N LEU A 227 10.22 -7.94 -16.41
CA LEU A 227 9.81 -8.95 -17.38
C LEU A 227 9.19 -10.20 -16.73
N TYR A 228 9.67 -10.61 -15.56
CA TYR A 228 9.12 -11.77 -14.84
C TYR A 228 7.70 -11.49 -14.34
N VAL A 229 7.46 -10.31 -13.76
CA VAL A 229 6.12 -9.93 -13.30
C VAL A 229 5.20 -9.65 -14.48
N ALA A 230 5.69 -8.98 -15.53
CA ALA A 230 4.94 -8.73 -16.76
C ALA A 230 4.44 -10.04 -17.43
N LYS A 231 5.25 -11.11 -17.41
CA LYS A 231 4.83 -12.45 -17.89
C LYS A 231 3.67 -13.06 -17.09
N GLY A 232 3.49 -12.64 -15.84
CA GLY A 232 2.43 -13.12 -14.97
C GLY A 232 1.10 -12.40 -15.14
N LEU A 233 1.05 -11.34 -15.96
CA LEU A 233 -0.14 -10.50 -16.12
C LEU A 233 -1.02 -10.93 -17.29
N PRO A 234 -2.35 -10.74 -17.19
CA PRO A 234 -3.26 -10.92 -18.33
C PRO A 234 -2.83 -10.09 -19.54
N ARG A 235 -2.94 -10.64 -20.75
CA ARG A 235 -2.55 -9.94 -21.99
C ARG A 235 -3.41 -8.70 -22.30
N SER A 236 -4.55 -8.53 -21.64
CA SER A 236 -5.44 -7.39 -21.77
C SER A 236 -5.03 -6.18 -20.93
N VAL A 237 -3.94 -6.25 -20.15
CA VAL A 237 -3.59 -5.19 -19.18
C VAL A 237 -3.03 -3.95 -19.88
N GLU A 238 -3.59 -2.77 -19.57
CA GLU A 238 -3.06 -1.48 -20.01
C GLU A 238 -1.87 -1.08 -19.14
N MET A 239 -0.75 -0.72 -19.75
CA MET A 239 0.44 -0.27 -19.01
C MET A 239 0.44 1.24 -18.87
N VAL A 240 0.41 1.75 -17.63
CA VAL A 240 0.53 3.18 -17.35
C VAL A 240 1.87 3.44 -16.62
N ALA A 241 2.82 4.01 -17.35
CA ALA A 241 4.07 4.48 -16.76
C ALA A 241 3.85 5.87 -16.14
N MET A 242 4.07 6.00 -14.84
CA MET A 242 3.87 7.24 -14.10
C MET A 242 5.18 7.76 -13.52
N ARG A 243 5.40 9.08 -13.63
CA ARG A 243 6.56 9.78 -13.03
C ARG A 243 6.10 10.88 -12.09
N ILE A 244 6.60 10.86 -10.86
CA ILE A 244 6.33 11.86 -9.83
C ILE A 244 7.64 12.56 -9.45
N LYS A 245 7.69 13.88 -9.64
CA LYS A 245 8.91 14.71 -9.59
C LYS A 245 9.56 14.77 -8.20
N TYR A 246 8.78 14.54 -7.15
CA TYR A 246 9.20 14.70 -5.75
C TYR A 246 9.37 13.36 -5.01
N VAL A 247 9.31 12.24 -5.73
CA VAL A 247 9.47 10.86 -5.19
C VAL A 247 10.68 10.18 -5.84
N GLU A 248 11.66 10.98 -6.26
CA GLU A 248 12.94 10.48 -6.79
C GLU A 248 13.65 9.62 -5.72
N PRO A 249 14.25 8.48 -6.10
CA PRO A 249 14.72 8.11 -7.45
C PRO A 249 13.85 7.08 -8.20
N PHE A 250 12.57 6.91 -7.85
CA PHE A 250 11.72 5.86 -8.43
C PHE A 250 10.84 6.34 -9.61
N ARG A 251 10.76 5.52 -10.66
CA ARG A 251 9.72 5.54 -11.69
C ARG A 251 8.77 4.37 -11.44
N ILE A 252 7.48 4.60 -11.25
CA ILE A 252 6.52 3.49 -11.20
C ILE A 252 6.07 3.15 -12.61
N VAL A 253 6.12 1.86 -12.93
CA VAL A 253 5.36 1.28 -14.03
C VAL A 253 4.15 0.60 -13.43
N ALA A 254 3.01 1.29 -13.39
CA ALA A 254 1.77 0.70 -12.92
C ALA A 254 1.15 -0.09 -14.07
N LEU A 255 0.76 -1.34 -13.80
CA LEU A 255 0.07 -2.19 -14.77
C LEU A 255 -1.38 -2.26 -14.33
N LEU A 256 -2.17 -1.34 -14.88
CA LEU A 256 -3.61 -1.25 -14.65
C LEU A 256 -4.29 -2.25 -15.58
N ALA A 257 -4.72 -3.37 -15.03
CA ALA A 257 -5.48 -4.35 -15.80
C ALA A 257 -6.82 -3.75 -16.21
N SER A 258 -7.10 -3.63 -17.51
CA SER A 258 -8.48 -3.44 -17.98
C SER A 258 -9.27 -4.73 -17.69
#